data_AF-A0A7C5I3H9-F1
#
_entry.id   AF-A0A7C5I3H9-F1
#
_cell.length_a   1.000
_cell.length_b   1.000
_cell.length_c   1.000
_cell.angle_alpha   90.00
_cell.angle_beta   90.00
_cell.angle_gamma   90.00
#
_symmetry.space_group_name_H-M   'P 1'
#
loop_
_entity.id
_entity.type
_entity.pdbx_description
1 polymer ?
#
loop_
_entity_poly.entity_id
_entity_poly.type
_entity_poly.pdbx_seq_one_letter_code
_entity_poly.pdbx_strand_id
1 'polypeptide(L)'
;MKLQSIGLVANPQAGKDIRRLVAYGSVVGNREKATLIARFLLGLQATLQKEVKVFFMPDPYSLVKSALGVLGGRVPSLCFEEAPITVFGDAADTVAFTEFAVEEADVEALVTFGGDGTNRLVAKKSALVPIFPVAVGTNNVFPENLDPTLVGMALGFFLEGKVSPDQVLERSKVFKIKRGDCLADFDIALIDVVLASESFIGARALWDPRSLKMVAVTQADPTRLGLSSIIARLLSISPREKRG
;
A
#
# COMPACT_ATOMS: atom_id res chain seq x y z
N MET A 1 -14.96 -17.15 8.40
CA MET A 1 -13.72 -16.78 7.71
C MET A 1 -12.71 -17.87 8.05
N LYS A 2 -12.21 -18.61 7.07
CA LYS A 2 -10.87 -19.24 7.22
C LYS A 2 -9.92 -18.04 7.36
N LEU A 3 -8.95 -18.03 8.26
CA LEU A 3 -8.05 -16.88 8.51
C LEU A 3 -6.62 -17.39 8.49
N GLN A 4 -6.22 -17.95 7.36
CA GLN A 4 -4.98 -18.74 7.27
C GLN A 4 -4.13 -18.40 6.06
N SER A 5 -4.46 -17.37 5.28
CA SER A 5 -3.60 -16.88 4.22
C SER A 5 -3.56 -15.36 4.11
N ILE A 6 -2.44 -14.87 3.58
CA ILE A 6 -2.25 -13.45 3.29
C ILE A 6 -1.55 -13.29 1.95
N GLY A 7 -1.85 -12.19 1.26
CA GLY A 7 -1.09 -11.73 0.10
C GLY A 7 -0.11 -10.64 0.50
N LEU A 8 1.16 -10.77 0.13
CA LEU A 8 2.22 -9.82 0.44
C LEU A 8 2.72 -9.13 -0.84
N VAL A 9 2.37 -7.85 -0.99
CA VAL A 9 2.82 -6.96 -2.06
C VAL A 9 4.06 -6.21 -1.59
N ALA A 10 5.22 -6.44 -2.21
CA ALA A 10 6.43 -5.65 -1.96
C ALA A 10 6.86 -4.88 -3.21
N ASN A 11 6.50 -3.60 -3.31
CA ASN A 11 6.79 -2.82 -4.53
C ASN A 11 8.26 -2.37 -4.59
N PRO A 12 9.06 -2.88 -5.56
CA PRO A 12 10.47 -2.49 -5.69
C PRO A 12 10.67 -1.03 -6.10
N GLN A 13 9.67 -0.40 -6.70
CA GLN A 13 9.69 1.00 -7.14
C GLN A 13 9.22 1.98 -6.06
N ALA A 14 8.67 1.51 -4.95
CA ALA A 14 8.29 2.36 -3.83
C ALA A 14 9.50 3.16 -3.29
N GLY A 15 9.30 4.43 -2.94
CA GLY A 15 10.35 5.29 -2.40
C GLY A 15 11.35 5.85 -3.43
N LYS A 16 11.06 5.76 -4.73
CA LYS A 16 11.90 6.30 -5.84
C LYS A 16 11.26 7.49 -6.58
N ASP A 17 10.53 8.37 -5.90
CA ASP A 17 9.85 9.50 -6.57
C ASP A 17 10.81 10.61 -7.06
N ILE A 18 10.33 11.51 -7.92
CA ILE A 18 11.15 12.57 -8.55
C ILE A 18 11.82 13.50 -7.54
N ARG A 19 11.26 13.68 -6.33
CA ARG A 19 11.82 14.57 -5.31
C ARG A 19 13.14 14.07 -4.72
N ARG A 20 13.65 12.92 -5.14
CA ARG A 20 15.04 12.51 -4.87
C ARG A 20 16.03 13.02 -5.91
N LEU A 21 15.56 13.40 -7.09
CA LEU A 21 16.34 14.05 -8.13
C LEU A 21 16.26 15.58 -8.04
N VAL A 22 15.07 16.10 -7.78
CA VAL A 22 14.82 17.56 -7.74
C VAL A 22 14.84 18.16 -6.35
N ALA A 23 14.89 17.33 -5.31
CA ALA A 23 15.02 17.75 -3.92
C ALA A 23 15.84 16.72 -3.12
N TYR A 24 16.08 17.00 -1.84
CA TYR A 24 16.85 16.12 -0.94
C TYR A 24 15.96 15.04 -0.29
N GLY A 25 15.05 14.44 -1.05
CA GLY A 25 14.20 13.36 -0.55
C GLY A 25 15.00 12.09 -0.23
N SER A 26 14.71 11.45 0.89
CA SER A 26 15.38 10.19 1.26
C SER A 26 14.99 9.03 0.34
N VAL A 27 15.96 8.16 0.08
CA VAL A 27 15.79 6.92 -0.70
C VAL A 27 15.76 5.74 0.26
N VAL A 28 14.73 4.90 0.15
CA VAL A 28 14.69 3.62 0.87
C VAL A 28 15.24 2.55 -0.06
N GLY A 29 16.45 2.09 0.24
CA GLY A 29 17.14 1.07 -0.55
C GLY A 29 16.50 -0.31 -0.41
N ASN A 30 16.77 -1.20 -1.37
CA ASN A 30 16.22 -2.57 -1.35
C ASN A 30 16.56 -3.34 -0.07
N ARG A 31 17.77 -3.12 0.49
CA ARG A 31 18.16 -3.72 1.78
C ARG A 31 17.27 -3.26 2.92
N GLU A 32 16.97 -1.96 2.99
CA GLU A 32 16.09 -1.42 4.01
C GLU A 32 14.66 -1.97 3.85
N LYS A 33 14.15 -2.06 2.62
CA LYS A 33 12.85 -2.70 2.34
C LYS A 33 12.82 -4.16 2.80
N ALA A 34 13.86 -4.93 2.51
CA ALA A 34 13.98 -6.31 2.97
C ALA A 34 14.00 -6.39 4.52
N THR A 35 14.65 -5.44 5.20
CA THR A 35 14.61 -5.33 6.67
C THR A 35 13.20 -5.00 7.18
N LEU A 36 12.45 -4.10 6.53
CA LEU A 36 11.06 -3.80 6.92
C LEU A 36 10.17 -5.06 6.79
N ILE A 37 10.31 -5.80 5.69
CA ILE A 37 9.60 -7.07 5.47
C ILE A 37 9.98 -8.08 6.55
N ALA A 38 11.27 -8.27 6.83
CA ALA A 38 11.74 -9.21 7.83
C ALA A 38 11.17 -8.90 9.23
N ARG A 39 11.17 -7.62 9.62
CA ARG A 39 10.60 -7.15 10.90
C ARG A 39 9.10 -7.40 11.00
N PHE A 40 8.37 -7.12 9.94
CA PHE A 40 6.95 -7.45 9.85
C PHE A 40 6.70 -8.96 9.99
N LEU A 41 7.44 -9.80 9.28
CA LEU A 41 7.29 -11.26 9.34
C LEU A 41 7.55 -11.80 10.75
N LEU A 42 8.56 -11.27 11.45
CA LEU A 42 8.83 -11.62 12.85
C LEU A 42 7.69 -11.18 13.79
N GLY A 43 7.16 -9.97 13.60
CA GLY A 43 6.01 -9.49 14.37
C GLY A 43 4.76 -10.35 14.16
N LEU A 44 4.48 -10.72 12.90
CA LEU A 44 3.40 -11.62 12.54
C LEU A 44 3.59 -12.98 13.21
N GLN A 45 4.73 -13.63 12.98
CA GLN A 45 5.07 -14.94 13.55
C GLN A 45 4.94 -14.97 15.08
N ALA A 46 5.33 -13.91 15.78
CA ALA A 46 5.28 -13.85 17.24
C ALA A 46 3.85 -13.95 17.82
N THR A 47 2.82 -13.75 17.02
CA THR A 47 1.41 -13.74 17.48
C THR A 47 0.59 -14.93 16.99
N LEU A 48 1.10 -15.67 16.00
CA LEU A 48 0.43 -16.81 15.39
C LEU A 48 0.52 -18.06 16.26
N GLN A 49 -0.58 -18.81 16.32
CA GLN A 49 -0.69 -20.12 16.94
C GLN A 49 -0.82 -21.23 15.89
N LYS A 50 -1.23 -20.88 14.67
CA LYS A 50 -1.38 -21.80 13.54
C LYS A 50 -0.48 -21.38 12.39
N GLU A 51 -0.23 -22.33 11.49
CA GLU A 51 0.46 -22.02 10.23
C GLU A 51 -0.41 -21.10 9.36
N VAL A 52 0.24 -20.11 8.76
CA VAL A 52 -0.36 -19.15 7.82
C VAL A 52 0.39 -19.23 6.50
N LYS A 53 -0.37 -19.32 5.40
CA LYS A 53 0.16 -19.28 4.04
C LYS A 53 0.40 -17.83 3.62
N VAL A 54 1.60 -17.52 3.15
CA VAL A 54 1.99 -16.20 2.67
C VAL A 54 2.23 -16.30 1.17
N PHE A 55 1.25 -15.90 0.38
CA PHE A 55 1.45 -15.67 -1.04
C PHE A 55 2.18 -14.35 -1.21
N PHE A 56 3.25 -14.30 -1.98
CA PHE A 56 3.99 -13.06 -2.17
C PHE A 56 4.24 -12.74 -3.63
N MET A 57 4.26 -11.44 -3.92
CA MET A 57 4.49 -10.92 -5.25
C MET A 57 5.96 -11.16 -5.66
N PRO A 58 6.23 -11.90 -6.75
CA PRO A 58 7.58 -11.95 -7.31
C PRO A 58 7.99 -10.57 -7.83
N ASP A 59 9.27 -10.23 -7.72
CA ASP A 59 9.80 -8.95 -8.17
C ASP A 59 11.25 -9.07 -8.67
N PRO A 60 11.72 -8.18 -9.57
CA PRO A 60 13.07 -8.26 -10.14
C PRO A 60 14.22 -8.17 -9.13
N TYR A 61 13.98 -7.64 -7.94
CA TYR A 61 14.97 -7.53 -6.86
C TYR A 61 14.77 -8.57 -5.76
N SER A 62 13.76 -9.44 -5.89
CA SER A 62 13.49 -10.55 -4.96
C SER A 62 13.46 -10.08 -3.50
N LEU A 63 12.72 -9.02 -3.20
CA LEU A 63 12.68 -8.36 -1.89
C LEU A 63 12.24 -9.32 -0.78
N VAL A 64 11.21 -10.13 -1.03
CA VAL A 64 10.69 -11.08 -0.04
C VAL A 64 11.68 -12.21 0.19
N LYS A 65 12.25 -12.78 -0.87
CA LYS A 65 13.32 -13.79 -0.77
C LYS A 65 14.57 -13.23 -0.06
N SER A 66 14.92 -11.96 -0.31
CA SER A 66 16.01 -11.28 0.40
C SER A 66 15.71 -11.14 1.89
N ALA A 67 14.47 -10.79 2.26
CA ALA A 67 14.04 -10.73 3.65
C ALA A 67 14.12 -12.11 4.31
N LEU A 68 13.70 -13.18 3.62
CA LEU A 68 13.85 -14.56 4.11
C LEU A 68 15.32 -14.94 4.28
N GLY A 69 16.21 -14.52 3.38
CA GLY A 69 17.65 -14.71 3.51
C GLY A 69 18.22 -14.08 4.79
N VAL A 70 17.77 -12.87 5.15
CA VAL A 70 18.13 -12.22 6.42
C VAL A 70 17.64 -13.02 7.64
N LEU A 71 16.52 -13.71 7.52
CA LEU A 71 15.92 -14.53 8.58
C LEU A 71 16.43 -15.99 8.61
N GLY A 72 17.45 -16.33 7.82
CA GLY A 72 18.00 -17.69 7.77
C GLY A 72 17.15 -18.69 6.95
N GLY A 73 16.31 -18.18 6.04
CA GLY A 73 15.60 -18.95 5.02
C GLY A 73 14.21 -19.48 5.44
N ARG A 74 13.85 -19.40 6.71
CA ARG A 74 12.53 -19.84 7.21
C ARG A 74 12.02 -18.95 8.33
N VAL A 75 10.70 -18.85 8.43
CA VAL A 75 10.02 -18.20 9.56
C VAL A 75 9.01 -19.21 10.10
N PRO A 76 9.12 -19.63 11.38
CA PRO A 76 8.17 -20.58 11.96
C PRO A 76 6.72 -20.13 11.78
N SER A 77 5.80 -21.08 11.60
CA SER A 77 4.37 -20.81 11.38
C SER A 77 4.01 -20.04 10.11
N LEU A 78 4.96 -19.76 9.21
CA LEU A 78 4.70 -19.11 7.92
C LEU A 78 5.16 -19.99 6.76
N CYS A 79 4.23 -20.29 5.84
CA CYS A 79 4.49 -21.06 4.63
C CYS A 79 4.47 -20.13 3.42
N PHE A 80 5.61 -19.89 2.80
CA PHE A 80 5.73 -18.93 1.70
C PHE A 80 5.49 -19.58 0.34
N GLU A 81 4.66 -18.95 -0.49
CA GLU A 81 4.42 -19.34 -1.87
C GLU A 81 4.57 -18.12 -2.78
N GLU A 82 5.42 -18.24 -3.79
CA GLU A 82 5.57 -17.20 -4.82
C GLU A 82 4.36 -17.26 -5.76
N ALA A 83 3.71 -16.12 -6.00
CA ALA A 83 2.56 -16.10 -6.90
C ALA A 83 2.98 -16.46 -8.35
N PRO A 84 2.20 -17.29 -9.06
CA PRO A 84 2.49 -17.75 -10.41
C PRO A 84 2.12 -16.69 -11.47
N ILE A 85 2.59 -15.45 -11.31
CA ILE A 85 2.33 -14.34 -12.24
C ILE A 85 3.55 -14.03 -13.11
N THR A 86 3.31 -13.44 -14.28
CA THR A 86 4.38 -12.88 -15.12
C THR A 86 4.84 -11.54 -14.54
N VAL A 87 6.16 -11.33 -14.47
CA VAL A 87 6.78 -10.13 -13.89
C VAL A 87 7.39 -9.26 -14.97
N PHE A 88 6.96 -8.00 -15.05
CA PHE A 88 7.45 -7.00 -16.00
C PHE A 88 8.34 -5.93 -15.34
N GLY A 89 8.31 -5.82 -14.01
CA GLY A 89 9.05 -4.82 -13.23
C GLY A 89 8.36 -3.46 -13.12
N ASP A 90 7.06 -3.41 -13.39
CA ASP A 90 6.27 -2.18 -13.40
C ASP A 90 4.99 -2.27 -12.55
N ALA A 91 4.09 -1.29 -12.71
CA ALA A 91 2.85 -1.22 -11.94
C ALA A 91 1.88 -2.37 -12.23
N ALA A 92 1.96 -3.01 -13.39
CA ALA A 92 1.11 -4.13 -13.78
C ALA A 92 1.31 -5.33 -12.85
N ASP A 93 2.54 -5.56 -12.37
CA ASP A 93 2.86 -6.66 -11.45
C ASP A 93 2.05 -6.56 -10.14
N THR A 94 1.91 -5.35 -9.59
CA THR A 94 1.11 -5.12 -8.37
C THR A 94 -0.38 -5.39 -8.61
N VAL A 95 -0.89 -5.01 -9.79
CA VAL A 95 -2.28 -5.24 -10.17
C VAL A 95 -2.54 -6.73 -10.34
N ALA A 96 -1.73 -7.40 -11.16
CA ALA A 96 -1.83 -8.83 -11.45
C ALA A 96 -1.71 -9.69 -10.18
N PHE A 97 -0.75 -9.37 -9.29
CA PHE A 97 -0.63 -10.06 -8.01
C PHE A 97 -1.88 -9.88 -7.15
N THR A 98 -2.44 -8.67 -7.09
CA THR A 98 -3.61 -8.41 -6.25
C THR A 98 -4.82 -9.16 -6.78
N GLU A 99 -5.02 -9.21 -8.10
CA GLU A 99 -6.08 -10.00 -8.73
C GLU A 99 -5.90 -11.49 -8.41
N PHE A 100 -4.71 -12.05 -8.62
CA PHE A 100 -4.40 -13.43 -8.23
C PHE A 100 -4.68 -13.70 -6.74
N ALA A 101 -4.22 -12.82 -5.87
CA ALA A 101 -4.36 -12.98 -4.43
C ALA A 101 -5.83 -12.99 -3.97
N VAL A 102 -6.67 -12.19 -4.62
CA VAL A 102 -8.10 -12.06 -4.28
C VAL A 102 -8.94 -13.15 -4.96
N GLU A 103 -8.68 -13.45 -6.23
CA GLU A 103 -9.57 -14.30 -7.04
C GLU A 103 -9.17 -15.78 -7.00
N GLU A 104 -7.88 -16.08 -7.00
CA GLU A 104 -7.37 -17.45 -7.08
C GLU A 104 -6.89 -17.97 -5.72
N ALA A 105 -6.13 -17.15 -5.00
CA ALA A 105 -5.59 -17.53 -3.69
C ALA A 105 -6.57 -17.30 -2.54
N ASP A 106 -7.63 -16.51 -2.75
CA ASP A 106 -8.69 -16.16 -1.78
C ASP A 106 -8.13 -15.74 -0.41
N VAL A 107 -7.16 -14.81 -0.43
CA VAL A 107 -6.47 -14.37 0.78
C VAL A 107 -7.35 -13.51 1.68
N GLU A 108 -7.13 -13.64 2.99
CA GLU A 108 -7.93 -12.96 3.99
C GLU A 108 -7.46 -11.55 4.31
N ALA A 109 -6.21 -11.22 3.96
CA ALA A 109 -5.65 -9.89 4.09
C ALA A 109 -4.56 -9.66 3.04
N LEU A 110 -4.43 -8.41 2.61
CA LEU A 110 -3.36 -7.93 1.75
C LEU A 110 -2.42 -7.06 2.57
N VAL A 111 -1.13 -7.40 2.58
CA VAL A 111 -0.08 -6.61 3.21
C VAL A 111 0.69 -5.91 2.12
N THR A 112 0.86 -4.60 2.23
CA THR A 112 1.59 -3.83 1.21
C THR A 112 2.82 -3.15 1.80
N PHE A 113 3.99 -3.39 1.23
CA PHE A 113 5.19 -2.58 1.46
C PHE A 113 5.32 -1.58 0.31
N GLY A 114 4.83 -0.36 0.55
CA GLY A 114 4.74 0.64 -0.50
C GLY A 114 4.28 2.00 0.00
N GLY A 115 4.01 2.89 -0.97
CA GLY A 115 3.42 4.20 -0.69
C GLY A 115 1.99 4.32 -1.17
N ASP A 116 1.51 5.55 -1.30
CA ASP A 116 0.14 5.86 -1.75
C ASP A 116 -0.15 5.25 -3.13
N GLY A 117 0.82 5.29 -4.04
CA GLY A 117 0.69 4.71 -5.37
C GLY A 117 0.52 3.19 -5.37
N THR A 118 1.26 2.47 -4.51
CA THR A 118 1.10 1.02 -4.36
C THR A 118 -0.28 0.70 -3.80
N ASN A 119 -0.65 1.37 -2.70
CA ASN A 119 -1.95 1.16 -2.06
C ASN A 119 -3.12 1.47 -2.98
N ARG A 120 -3.02 2.48 -3.85
CA ARG A 120 -4.03 2.79 -4.86
C ARG A 120 -4.21 1.63 -5.85
N LEU A 121 -3.12 1.03 -6.33
CA LEU A 121 -3.20 -0.11 -7.26
C LEU A 121 -3.83 -1.32 -6.59
N VAL A 122 -3.41 -1.63 -5.36
CA VAL A 122 -3.97 -2.74 -4.56
C VAL A 122 -5.45 -2.49 -4.25
N ALA A 123 -5.82 -1.31 -3.76
CA ALA A 123 -7.21 -0.96 -3.44
C ALA A 123 -8.15 -1.00 -4.64
N LYS A 124 -7.64 -0.83 -5.87
CA LYS A 124 -8.44 -0.96 -7.10
C LYS A 124 -8.90 -2.40 -7.34
N LYS A 125 -8.13 -3.39 -6.85
CA LYS A 125 -8.34 -4.81 -7.10
C LYS A 125 -8.59 -5.64 -5.83
N SER A 126 -8.49 -5.04 -4.65
CA SER A 126 -8.65 -5.73 -3.36
C SER A 126 -10.07 -6.19 -3.05
N ALA A 127 -11.08 -5.75 -3.82
CA ALA A 127 -12.49 -6.00 -3.55
C ALA A 127 -12.88 -5.65 -2.09
N LEU A 128 -13.18 -6.66 -1.26
CA LEU A 128 -13.47 -6.52 0.18
C LEU A 128 -12.34 -7.04 1.08
N VAL A 129 -11.24 -7.54 0.50
CA VAL A 129 -10.09 -8.02 1.25
C VAL A 129 -9.41 -6.82 1.94
N PRO A 130 -9.23 -6.84 3.26
CA PRO A 130 -8.63 -5.74 4.00
C PRO A 130 -7.15 -5.55 3.64
N ILE A 131 -6.71 -4.29 3.63
CA ILE A 131 -5.33 -3.91 3.34
C ILE A 131 -4.65 -3.49 4.64
N PHE A 132 -3.51 -4.07 4.94
CA PHE A 132 -2.61 -3.75 6.04
C PHE A 132 -1.36 -3.08 5.47
N PRO A 133 -1.35 -1.73 5.37
CA PRO A 133 -0.32 -1.07 4.61
C PRO A 133 0.87 -0.69 5.50
N VAL A 134 2.08 -1.04 5.04
CA VAL A 134 3.35 -0.66 5.62
C VAL A 134 3.98 0.41 4.74
N ALA A 135 4.11 1.62 5.30
CA ALA A 135 4.72 2.76 4.62
C ALA A 135 6.18 2.45 4.24
N VAL A 136 6.49 2.56 2.94
CA VAL A 136 7.86 2.53 2.43
C VAL A 136 8.19 3.91 1.87
N GLY A 137 9.21 4.55 2.44
CA GLY A 137 9.54 5.94 2.18
C GLY A 137 8.93 6.89 3.21
N THR A 138 9.23 8.18 3.08
CA THR A 138 8.99 9.18 4.11
C THR A 138 7.83 10.13 3.82
N ASN A 139 7.15 9.97 2.67
CA ASN A 139 6.07 10.87 2.27
C ASN A 139 4.86 10.10 1.75
N ASN A 140 4.17 9.47 2.68
CA ASN A 140 2.92 8.79 2.40
C ASN A 140 1.81 9.47 3.20
N VAL A 141 0.63 9.54 2.61
CA VAL A 141 -0.58 10.05 3.28
C VAL A 141 -1.50 8.89 3.65
N PHE A 142 -1.58 7.85 2.81
CA PHE A 142 -2.49 6.72 3.01
C PHE A 142 -2.00 5.76 4.11
N PRO A 143 -0.84 5.09 3.99
CA PRO A 143 -0.29 4.35 5.10
C PRO A 143 0.20 5.31 6.20
N GLU A 144 -0.11 4.95 7.44
CA GLU A 144 0.51 5.55 8.61
C GLU A 144 1.97 5.10 8.73
N ASN A 145 2.81 5.96 9.32
CA ASN A 145 4.21 5.65 9.60
C ASN A 145 4.32 4.82 10.88
N LEU A 146 3.83 3.58 10.82
CA LEU A 146 3.90 2.62 11.91
C LEU A 146 5.11 1.70 11.76
N ASP A 147 5.57 1.18 12.89
CA ASP A 147 6.62 0.18 12.92
C ASP A 147 6.15 -1.13 12.24
N PRO A 148 6.88 -1.69 11.27
CA PRO A 148 6.45 -2.90 10.57
C PRO A 148 6.20 -4.09 11.51
N THR A 149 6.94 -4.19 12.62
CA THR A 149 6.75 -5.24 13.61
C THR A 149 5.36 -5.15 14.25
N LEU A 150 4.89 -3.93 14.55
CA LEU A 150 3.55 -3.71 15.12
C LEU A 150 2.45 -4.05 14.12
N VAL A 151 2.63 -3.71 12.84
CA VAL A 151 1.69 -4.10 11.78
C VAL A 151 1.61 -5.62 11.64
N GLY A 152 2.75 -6.31 11.73
CA GLY A 152 2.80 -7.77 11.75
C GLY A 152 2.03 -8.38 12.91
N MET A 153 2.26 -7.89 14.13
CA MET A 153 1.54 -8.34 15.33
C MET A 153 0.03 -8.08 15.23
N ALA A 154 -0.37 -6.91 14.74
CA ALA A 154 -1.78 -6.55 14.57
C ALA A 154 -2.47 -7.51 13.57
N LEU A 155 -1.81 -7.80 12.45
CA LEU A 155 -2.33 -8.76 11.48
C LEU A 155 -2.43 -10.17 12.07
N GLY A 156 -1.44 -10.63 12.83
CA GLY A 156 -1.54 -11.97 13.43
C GLY A 156 -2.65 -12.08 14.47
N PHE A 157 -2.91 -11.03 15.27
CA PHE A 157 -4.10 -11.00 16.13
C PHE A 157 -5.42 -11.00 15.36
N PHE A 158 -5.47 -10.34 14.21
CA PHE A 158 -6.61 -10.38 13.29
C PHE A 158 -6.82 -11.79 12.73
N LEU A 159 -5.77 -12.45 12.25
CA LEU A 159 -5.84 -13.82 11.70
C LEU A 159 -6.20 -14.87 12.76
N GLU A 160 -5.75 -14.70 14.00
CA GLU A 160 -6.14 -15.58 15.11
C GLU A 160 -7.58 -15.32 15.61
N GLY A 161 -8.30 -14.35 15.04
CA GLY A 161 -9.66 -14.00 15.44
C GLY A 161 -9.75 -13.44 16.86
N LYS A 162 -8.65 -12.92 17.41
CA LYS A 162 -8.60 -12.36 18.77
C LYS A 162 -9.24 -10.97 18.85
N VAL A 163 -9.50 -10.36 17.71
CA VAL A 163 -10.16 -9.06 17.57
C VAL A 163 -11.30 -9.19 16.55
N SER A 164 -12.41 -8.50 16.80
CA SER A 164 -13.53 -8.48 15.86
C SER A 164 -13.20 -7.59 14.65
N PRO A 165 -13.39 -8.05 13.40
CA PRO A 165 -13.17 -7.24 12.21
C PRO A 165 -13.87 -5.88 12.25
N ASP A 166 -15.10 -5.81 12.76
CA ASP A 166 -15.89 -4.57 12.84
C ASP A 166 -15.30 -3.53 13.82
N GLN A 167 -14.38 -3.95 14.69
CA GLN A 167 -13.72 -3.06 15.66
C GLN A 167 -12.36 -2.55 15.16
N VAL A 168 -11.75 -3.22 14.18
CA VAL A 168 -10.35 -2.96 13.77
C VAL A 168 -10.20 -2.63 12.29
N LEU A 169 -11.18 -2.99 11.45
CA LEU A 169 -11.18 -2.65 10.04
C LEU A 169 -12.00 -1.38 9.80
N GLU A 170 -11.40 -0.45 9.07
CA GLU A 170 -12.02 0.81 8.71
C GLU A 170 -12.15 0.93 7.19
N ARG A 171 -13.34 1.35 6.74
CA ARG A 171 -13.58 1.58 5.32
C ARG A 171 -13.04 2.95 4.92
N SER A 172 -12.00 2.97 4.09
CA SER A 172 -11.44 4.20 3.55
C SER A 172 -12.33 4.85 2.49
N LYS A 173 -12.35 6.19 2.47
CA LYS A 173 -12.95 7.00 1.40
C LYS A 173 -12.14 6.82 0.10
N VAL A 174 -12.84 6.72 -1.03
CA VAL A 174 -12.21 6.56 -2.35
C VAL A 174 -12.96 7.42 -3.37
N PHE A 175 -12.23 8.24 -4.11
CA PHE A 175 -12.76 8.86 -5.31
C PHE A 175 -12.75 7.85 -6.46
N LYS A 176 -13.89 7.69 -7.14
CA LYS A 176 -13.96 6.99 -8.43
C LYS A 176 -13.94 8.02 -9.54
N ILE A 177 -12.95 7.92 -10.41
CA ILE A 177 -12.67 8.89 -11.47
C ILE A 177 -13.05 8.25 -12.79
N LYS A 178 -14.01 8.85 -13.49
CA LYS A 178 -14.46 8.42 -14.81
C LYS A 178 -14.05 9.45 -15.84
N ARG A 179 -13.48 9.02 -16.97
CA ARG A 179 -13.21 9.88 -18.12
C ARG A 179 -14.27 9.61 -19.19
N GLY A 180 -15.10 10.61 -19.49
CA GLY A 180 -16.21 10.46 -20.44
C GLY A 180 -17.27 9.46 -19.96
N ASP A 181 -17.98 8.85 -20.91
CA ASP A 181 -19.18 8.06 -20.62
C ASP A 181 -18.96 6.55 -20.48
N CYS A 182 -17.74 6.04 -20.74
CA CYS A 182 -17.43 4.61 -20.56
C CYS A 182 -17.44 4.20 -19.08
N LEU A 183 -18.38 3.34 -18.70
CA LEU A 183 -18.52 2.82 -17.33
C LEU A 183 -17.46 1.77 -16.96
N ALA A 184 -16.81 1.15 -17.95
CA ALA A 184 -15.91 0.01 -17.75
C ALA A 184 -14.53 0.37 -17.19
N ASP A 185 -14.05 1.60 -17.40
CA ASP A 185 -12.72 2.04 -16.97
C ASP A 185 -12.81 3.25 -16.03
N PHE A 186 -12.95 2.96 -14.73
CA PHE A 186 -12.72 3.97 -13.70
C PHE A 186 -11.31 3.83 -13.12
N ASP A 187 -10.68 4.96 -12.85
CA ASP A 187 -9.53 5.04 -11.96
C ASP A 187 -9.99 5.38 -10.55
N ILE A 188 -9.11 5.22 -9.56
CA ILE A 188 -9.43 5.58 -8.19
C ILE A 188 -8.38 6.52 -7.60
N ALA A 189 -8.78 7.33 -6.62
CA ALA A 189 -7.84 8.03 -5.77
C ALA A 189 -8.18 7.82 -4.29
N LEU A 190 -7.16 7.51 -3.50
CA LEU A 190 -7.28 7.29 -2.06
C LEU A 190 -7.15 8.58 -1.25
N ILE A 191 -6.41 9.57 -1.77
CA ILE A 191 -6.02 10.79 -1.06
C ILE A 191 -6.62 12.02 -1.72
N ASP A 192 -6.20 12.32 -2.94
CA ASP A 192 -6.61 13.53 -3.64
C ASP A 192 -6.83 13.30 -5.14
N VAL A 193 -7.68 14.14 -5.72
CA VAL A 193 -7.89 14.29 -7.15
C VAL A 193 -7.60 15.73 -7.51
N VAL A 194 -6.71 15.91 -8.47
CA VAL A 194 -6.18 17.21 -8.85
C VAL A 194 -6.51 17.48 -10.31
N LEU A 195 -7.20 18.59 -10.56
CA LEU A 195 -7.40 19.13 -11.89
C LEU A 195 -6.39 20.24 -12.13
N ALA A 196 -5.53 20.07 -13.13
CA ALA A 196 -4.56 21.07 -13.54
C ALA A 196 -4.63 21.30 -15.06
N SER A 197 -4.28 22.51 -15.51
CA SER A 197 -4.25 22.88 -16.93
C SER A 197 -2.91 22.61 -17.62
N GLU A 198 -2.00 21.88 -16.97
CA GLU A 198 -0.74 21.44 -17.57
C GLU A 198 -0.97 20.35 -18.62
N SER A 199 -0.33 20.47 -19.77
CA SER A 199 -0.44 19.52 -20.88
C SER A 199 0.53 18.34 -20.80
N PHE A 200 1.50 18.36 -19.87
CA PHE A 200 2.55 17.34 -19.77
C PHE A 200 2.63 16.69 -18.39
N ILE A 201 2.25 15.43 -18.33
CA ILE A 201 2.30 14.58 -17.12
C ILE A 201 3.65 13.85 -17.08
N GLY A 202 4.76 14.60 -17.02
CA GLY A 202 6.11 14.04 -17.00
C GLY A 202 6.41 13.30 -15.69
N ALA A 203 7.15 13.95 -14.79
CA ALA A 203 7.46 13.41 -13.48
C ALA A 203 6.26 13.35 -12.51
N ARG A 204 5.04 13.59 -12.99
CA ARG A 204 3.81 13.73 -12.19
C ARG A 204 3.94 14.75 -11.05
N ALA A 205 4.77 15.77 -11.26
CA ALA A 205 4.94 16.89 -10.35
C ALA A 205 4.34 18.15 -10.98
N LEU A 206 3.58 18.90 -10.19
CA LEU A 206 3.01 20.19 -10.59
C LEU A 206 3.98 21.29 -10.18
N TRP A 207 4.48 22.04 -11.17
CA TRP A 207 5.54 23.04 -10.97
C TRP A 207 5.03 24.46 -10.91
N ASP A 208 3.99 24.78 -11.69
CA ASP A 208 3.37 26.10 -11.69
C ASP A 208 2.04 26.06 -10.92
N PRO A 209 1.96 26.66 -9.71
CA PRO A 209 0.72 26.69 -8.93
C PRO A 209 -0.48 27.28 -9.69
N ARG A 210 -0.26 28.14 -10.69
CA ARG A 210 -1.33 28.75 -11.50
C ARG A 210 -2.03 27.75 -12.42
N SER A 211 -1.39 26.61 -12.69
CA SER A 211 -1.99 25.53 -13.46
C SER A 211 -3.05 24.77 -12.65
N LEU A 212 -2.98 24.82 -11.32
CA LEU A 212 -3.93 24.16 -10.43
C LEU A 212 -5.32 24.80 -10.52
N LYS A 213 -6.32 24.01 -10.90
CA LYS A 213 -7.72 24.46 -11.03
C LYS A 213 -8.61 23.97 -9.91
N MET A 214 -8.38 22.75 -9.44
CA MET A 214 -9.16 22.15 -8.36
C MET A 214 -8.34 21.09 -7.63
N VAL A 215 -8.54 21.00 -6.32
CA VAL A 215 -8.09 19.88 -5.49
C VAL A 215 -9.29 19.38 -4.70
N ALA A 216 -9.61 18.11 -4.86
CA ALA A 216 -10.57 17.41 -4.02
C ALA A 216 -9.80 16.39 -3.17
N VAL A 217 -10.10 16.29 -1.88
CA VAL A 217 -9.38 15.42 -0.94
C VAL A 217 -10.34 14.51 -0.19
N THR A 218 -9.89 13.31 0.14
CA THR A 218 -10.58 12.45 1.11
C THR A 218 -10.13 12.76 2.53
N GLN A 219 -8.90 13.24 2.71
CA GLN A 219 -8.30 13.58 3.99
C GLN A 219 -7.27 14.70 3.83
N ALA A 220 -7.08 15.48 4.89
CA ALA A 220 -6.17 16.61 4.91
C ALA A 220 -5.55 16.72 6.30
N ASP A 221 -4.24 16.56 6.37
CA ASP A 221 -3.45 16.62 7.60
C ASP A 221 -2.30 17.61 7.39
N PRO A 222 -2.17 18.65 8.24
CA PRO A 222 -1.14 19.68 8.09
C PRO A 222 0.28 19.15 8.32
N THR A 223 0.43 17.96 8.89
CA THR A 223 1.72 17.30 9.12
C THR A 223 2.21 16.47 7.93
N ARG A 224 1.36 16.25 6.91
CA ARG A 224 1.68 15.50 5.70
C ARG A 224 2.15 16.43 4.58
N LEU A 225 2.91 15.90 3.61
CA LEU A 225 3.30 16.65 2.41
C LEU A 225 2.49 16.17 1.21
N GLY A 226 2.20 17.07 0.29
CA GLY A 226 1.42 16.79 -0.92
C GLY A 226 0.44 17.92 -1.23
N LEU A 227 -0.39 17.74 -2.24
CA LEU A 227 -1.40 18.75 -2.59
C LEU A 227 -2.55 18.76 -1.57
N SER A 228 -2.84 17.63 -0.94
CA SER A 228 -3.81 17.55 0.17
C SER A 228 -3.46 18.45 1.37
N SER A 229 -2.18 18.74 1.63
CA SER A 229 -1.79 19.61 2.75
C SER A 229 -2.05 21.09 2.48
N ILE A 230 -2.31 21.48 1.22
CA ILE A 230 -2.83 22.82 0.90
C ILE A 230 -4.22 22.99 1.52
N ILE A 231 -5.08 21.96 1.41
CA ILE A 231 -6.42 21.97 2.01
C ILE A 231 -6.33 21.97 3.53
N ALA A 232 -5.33 21.29 4.10
CA ALA A 232 -5.09 21.25 5.55
C ALA A 232 -4.81 22.63 6.19
N ARG A 233 -4.45 23.64 5.38
CA ARG A 233 -4.32 25.05 5.84
C ARG A 233 -5.67 25.70 6.13
N LEU A 234 -6.74 25.20 5.51
CA LEU A 234 -8.10 25.70 5.67
C LEU A 234 -8.87 24.85 6.68
N LEU A 235 -8.80 23.52 6.53
CA LEU A 235 -9.49 22.56 7.37
C LEU A 235 -8.71 21.26 7.43
N SER A 236 -8.57 20.70 8.63
CA SER A 236 -8.07 19.32 8.81
C SER A 236 -9.22 18.34 8.68
N ILE A 237 -9.06 17.34 7.81
CA ILE A 237 -10.08 16.33 7.50
C ILE A 237 -9.52 14.97 7.89
N SER A 238 -10.18 14.30 8.84
CA SER A 238 -9.73 12.99 9.29
C SER A 238 -10.02 11.92 8.23
N PRO A 239 -9.14 10.91 8.07
CA PRO A 239 -9.49 9.70 7.30
C PRO A 239 -10.80 9.04 7.78
N ARG A 240 -11.14 9.17 9.07
CA ARG A 240 -12.37 8.63 9.69
C ARG A 240 -13.63 9.47 9.47
N GLU A 241 -13.48 10.70 8.96
CA GLU A 241 -14.61 11.59 8.80
C GLU A 241 -15.54 11.11 7.67
N LYS A 242 -16.85 10.99 7.95
CA LYS A 242 -17.81 10.36 7.04
C LYS A 242 -18.00 11.11 5.71
N ARG A 243 -17.88 12.43 5.75
CA ARG A 243 -17.88 13.30 4.58
C ARG A 243 -16.50 13.97 4.59
N GLY A 244 -15.80 13.92 3.46
CA GLY A 244 -14.55 14.65 3.31
C GLY A 244 -14.77 16.15 3.48
#